data_AF-A0A2V9PEQ1-F1
#
_entry.id   AF-A0A2V9PEQ1-F1
#
_cell.length_a   1.000
_cell.length_b   1.000
_cell.length_c   1.000
_cell.angle_alpha   90.00
_cell.angle_beta   90.00
_cell.angle_gamma   90.00
#
_symmetry.space_group_name_H-M   'P 1'
#
loop_
_entity.id
_entity.type
_entity.pdbx_description
1 polymer ?
#
loop_
_entity_poly.entity_id
_entity_poly.type
_entity_poly.pdbx_seq_one_letter_code
_entity_poly.pdbx_strand_id
1 'polypeptide(L)'
;MKPARAFAAIGLFLLLAGPSLHAACTSATAAGTFGFTTTGTLILPTGPAPVAAVGSITFQLNGEVSGSQDRSVGGAFAHETITGTLTVNPDCTISLLANVFDSSGNLVRTSTIDGVLVNNGKQIRAIFETLVLANGVSLGSVLTVDANRVAGHAK
;
A
#
# COMPACT_ATOMS: atom_id res chain seq x y z
N MET A 1 28.75 58.29 41.31
CA MET A 1 28.09 56.96 41.37
C MET A 1 26.58 57.20 41.27
N LYS A 2 25.79 56.77 40.28
CA LYS A 2 25.84 55.75 39.22
C LYS A 2 25.05 56.26 38.00
N PRO A 3 25.46 55.98 36.75
CA PRO A 3 24.63 56.18 35.57
C PRO A 3 23.99 54.86 35.08
N ALA A 4 23.21 55.03 34.01
CA ALA A 4 22.76 54.05 33.04
C ALA A 4 21.42 53.34 33.34
N ARG A 5 20.35 53.94 32.79
CA ARG A 5 19.13 53.25 32.41
C ARG A 5 19.45 52.33 31.24
N ALA A 6 19.37 51.02 31.45
CA ALA A 6 19.51 50.02 30.40
C ALA A 6 18.19 49.86 29.65
N PHE A 7 18.21 50.15 28.36
CA PHE A 7 17.19 49.71 27.40
C PHE A 7 17.33 48.19 27.22
N ALA A 8 16.32 47.41 27.59
CA ALA A 8 16.24 46.00 27.24
C ALA A 8 15.39 45.86 25.97
N ALA A 9 16.03 45.49 24.87
CA ALA A 9 15.40 45.19 23.59
C ALA A 9 14.59 43.89 23.70
N ILE A 10 13.33 43.94 23.29
CA ILE A 10 12.44 42.77 23.15
C ILE A 10 12.83 42.06 21.85
N GLY A 11 13.47 40.91 21.97
CA GLY A 11 13.78 40.04 20.82
C GLY A 11 12.52 39.35 20.31
N LEU A 12 12.14 39.61 19.05
CA LEU A 12 11.07 38.92 18.34
C LEU A 12 11.56 37.52 17.93
N PHE A 13 11.23 36.50 18.73
CA PHE A 13 11.44 35.11 18.37
C PHE A 13 10.35 34.68 17.38
N LEU A 14 10.64 34.78 16.08
CA LEU A 14 9.79 34.23 15.02
C LEU A 14 9.84 32.70 15.11
N LEU A 15 8.84 32.10 15.77
CA LEU A 15 8.56 30.68 15.70
C LEU A 15 8.17 30.33 14.25
N LEU A 16 9.12 29.81 13.48
CA LEU A 16 8.86 29.13 12.22
C LEU A 16 8.15 27.80 12.52
N ALA A 17 6.87 27.87 12.89
CA ALA A 17 5.95 26.74 12.77
C ALA A 17 5.61 26.59 11.28
N GLY A 18 6.60 26.19 10.48
CA GLY A 18 6.34 25.69 9.13
C GLY A 18 5.50 24.43 9.22
N PRO A 19 4.61 24.14 8.25
CA PRO A 19 4.00 22.82 8.16
C PRO A 19 5.12 21.79 8.20
N SER A 20 4.97 20.73 8.99
CA SER A 20 5.85 19.58 8.96
C SER A 20 5.93 19.11 7.51
N LEU A 21 7.01 19.50 6.82
CA LEU A 21 7.22 19.21 5.41
C LEU A 21 7.53 17.72 5.32
N HIS A 22 6.47 16.89 5.28
CA HIS A 22 6.64 15.51 4.88
C HIS A 22 7.23 15.55 3.48
N ALA A 23 8.40 14.93 3.30
CA ALA A 23 8.98 14.77 1.97
C ALA A 23 7.93 14.07 1.08
N ALA A 24 7.71 14.61 -0.11
CA ALA A 24 6.73 14.07 -1.05
C ALA A 24 7.02 12.57 -1.29
N CYS A 25 5.97 11.76 -1.24
CA CYS A 25 6.10 10.35 -1.60
C CYS A 25 6.40 10.20 -3.09
N THR A 26 7.24 9.22 -3.42
CA THR A 26 7.62 8.88 -4.78
C THR A 26 7.68 7.36 -4.94
N SER A 27 7.87 6.85 -6.15
CA SER A 27 8.14 5.43 -6.37
C SER A 27 9.32 4.92 -5.53
N ALA A 28 10.35 5.75 -5.27
CA ALA A 28 11.46 5.38 -4.39
C ALA A 28 11.04 5.18 -2.92
N THR A 29 9.98 5.87 -2.47
CA THR A 29 9.40 5.67 -1.13
C THR A 29 8.75 4.30 -0.99
N ALA A 30 8.13 3.79 -2.07
CA ALA A 30 7.47 2.49 -2.10
C ALA A 30 8.42 1.35 -2.49
N ALA A 31 9.44 1.59 -3.32
CA ALA A 31 10.25 0.54 -3.94
C ALA A 31 10.90 -0.42 -2.94
N GLY A 32 10.78 -1.73 -3.17
CA GLY A 32 11.28 -2.83 -2.35
C GLY A 32 10.23 -3.93 -2.13
N THR A 33 10.56 -4.91 -1.28
CA THR A 33 9.73 -6.09 -1.03
C THR A 33 9.00 -5.99 0.30
N PHE A 34 7.71 -6.33 0.29
CA PHE A 34 6.82 -6.32 1.45
C PHE A 34 6.23 -7.71 1.65
N GLY A 35 6.15 -8.13 2.91
CA GLY A 35 5.24 -9.20 3.33
C GLY A 35 3.89 -8.58 3.63
N PHE A 36 2.81 -9.20 3.16
CA PHE A 36 1.46 -8.66 3.35
C PHE A 36 0.47 -9.71 3.82
N THR A 37 -0.63 -9.24 4.40
CA THR A 37 -1.81 -10.04 4.73
C THR A 37 -3.04 -9.35 4.15
N THR A 38 -3.92 -10.13 3.52
CA THR A 38 -5.26 -9.70 3.14
C THR A 38 -6.29 -10.39 4.02
N THR A 39 -7.26 -9.66 4.54
CA THR A 39 -8.38 -10.24 5.29
C THR A 39 -9.70 -9.59 4.93
N GLY A 40 -10.78 -10.36 5.02
CA GLY A 40 -12.14 -9.83 4.92
C GLY A 40 -13.13 -10.81 4.31
N THR A 41 -14.00 -10.32 3.43
CA THR A 41 -15.08 -11.13 2.82
C THR A 41 -15.29 -10.76 1.35
N LEU A 42 -15.52 -11.77 0.53
CA LEU A 42 -16.02 -11.62 -0.84
C LEU A 42 -17.52 -11.86 -0.88
N ILE A 43 -18.22 -11.10 -1.72
CA ILE A 43 -19.66 -11.27 -1.96
C ILE A 43 -19.80 -12.10 -3.24
N LEU A 44 -19.94 -13.41 -3.08
CA LEU A 44 -20.12 -14.35 -4.19
C LEU A 44 -21.61 -14.48 -4.54
N PRO A 45 -21.96 -14.97 -5.75
CA PRO A 45 -23.34 -15.29 -6.10
C PRO A 45 -24.00 -16.30 -5.14
N THR A 46 -23.20 -17.15 -4.49
CA THR A 46 -23.65 -18.15 -3.52
C THR A 46 -23.74 -17.61 -2.08
N GLY A 47 -23.35 -16.36 -1.85
CA GLY A 47 -23.31 -15.72 -0.54
C GLY A 47 -21.92 -15.20 -0.15
N PRO A 48 -21.82 -14.52 1.01
CA PRO A 48 -20.55 -14.01 1.52
C PRO A 48 -19.58 -15.15 1.87
N ALA A 49 -18.33 -15.03 1.45
CA ALA A 49 -17.26 -15.99 1.74
C ALA A 49 -16.06 -15.28 2.41
N PRO A 50 -15.59 -15.75 3.59
CA PRO A 50 -14.44 -15.16 4.26
C PRO A 50 -13.18 -15.37 3.43
N VAL A 51 -12.27 -14.40 3.49
CA VAL A 51 -10.99 -14.40 2.79
C VAL A 51 -9.85 -14.16 3.76
N ALA A 52 -8.80 -14.97 3.60
CA ALA A 52 -7.49 -14.72 4.17
C ALA A 52 -6.42 -14.98 3.10
N ALA A 53 -5.42 -14.11 3.02
CA ALA A 53 -4.25 -14.35 2.19
C ALA A 53 -2.98 -13.83 2.87
N VAL A 54 -1.85 -14.48 2.60
CA VAL A 54 -0.52 -14.04 3.01
C VAL A 54 0.43 -14.18 1.83
N GLY A 55 1.32 -13.21 1.65
CA GLY A 55 2.20 -13.22 0.50
C GLY A 55 3.36 -12.25 0.61
N SER A 56 4.13 -12.21 -0.48
CA SER A 56 5.17 -11.20 -0.69
C SER A 56 4.95 -10.47 -2.00
N ILE A 57 5.20 -9.17 -2.00
CA ILE A 57 5.05 -8.31 -3.16
C ILE A 57 6.24 -7.36 -3.25
N THR A 58 6.78 -7.21 -4.45
CA THR A 58 7.92 -6.34 -4.75
C THR A 58 7.48 -5.23 -5.67
N PHE A 59 7.74 -3.99 -5.27
CA PHE A 59 7.55 -2.80 -6.07
C PHE A 59 8.89 -2.33 -6.61
N GLN A 60 9.03 -2.25 -7.92
CA GLN A 60 10.22 -1.71 -8.58
C GLN A 60 10.15 -0.18 -8.68
N LEU A 61 11.30 0.48 -8.89
CA LEU A 61 11.37 1.94 -9.02
C LEU A 61 10.54 2.50 -10.19
N ASN A 62 10.40 1.72 -11.27
CA ASN A 62 9.61 2.06 -12.44
C ASN A 62 8.10 1.83 -12.26
N GLY A 63 7.67 1.36 -11.09
CA GLY A 63 6.27 1.03 -10.79
C GLY A 63 5.85 -0.39 -11.17
N GLU A 64 6.72 -1.21 -11.75
CA GLU A 64 6.43 -2.62 -12.02
C GLU A 64 6.29 -3.42 -10.72
N VAL A 65 5.35 -4.35 -10.71
CA VAL A 65 5.01 -5.16 -9.54
C VAL A 65 5.13 -6.64 -9.85
N SER A 66 5.74 -7.38 -8.93
CA SER A 66 5.76 -8.84 -8.94
C SER A 66 5.57 -9.40 -7.54
N GLY A 67 5.03 -10.61 -7.42
CA GLY A 67 4.81 -11.23 -6.13
C GLY A 67 4.13 -12.59 -6.19
N SER A 68 3.85 -13.12 -5.01
CA SER A 68 3.09 -14.35 -4.83
C SER A 68 2.32 -14.32 -3.51
N GLN A 69 1.26 -15.12 -3.45
CA GLN A 69 0.46 -15.29 -2.23
C GLN A 69 -0.15 -16.67 -2.14
N ASP A 70 -0.46 -17.04 -0.91
CA ASP A 70 -1.34 -18.13 -0.56
C ASP A 70 -2.67 -17.54 -0.11
N ARG A 71 -3.77 -18.03 -0.69
CA ARG A 71 -5.12 -17.48 -0.48
C ARG A 71 -6.08 -18.58 -0.07
N SER A 72 -6.94 -18.30 0.91
CA SER A 72 -8.13 -19.08 1.22
C SER A 72 -9.39 -18.25 1.04
N VAL A 73 -10.41 -18.81 0.37
CA VAL A 73 -11.75 -18.22 0.22
C VAL A 73 -12.79 -19.25 0.63
N GLY A 74 -13.53 -18.99 1.70
CA GLY A 74 -14.52 -19.95 2.23
C GLY A 74 -13.90 -21.33 2.56
N GLY A 75 -12.60 -21.38 2.84
CA GLY A 75 -11.85 -22.63 3.08
C GLY A 75 -11.16 -23.23 1.84
N ALA A 76 -11.50 -22.79 0.62
CA ALA A 76 -10.83 -23.24 -0.60
C ALA A 76 -9.48 -22.53 -0.77
N PHE A 77 -8.40 -23.29 -0.85
CA PHE A 77 -7.03 -22.79 -0.88
C PHE A 77 -6.45 -22.73 -2.30
N ALA A 78 -5.62 -21.73 -2.58
CA ALA A 78 -4.84 -21.67 -3.83
C ALA A 78 -3.50 -20.95 -3.64
N HIS A 79 -2.54 -21.35 -4.47
CA HIS A 79 -1.26 -20.66 -4.65
C HIS A 79 -1.39 -19.74 -5.87
N GLU A 80 -1.01 -18.47 -5.70
CA GLU A 80 -1.16 -17.46 -6.74
C GLU A 80 0.14 -16.68 -6.96
N THR A 81 0.34 -16.25 -8.19
CA THR A 81 1.37 -15.24 -8.53
C THR A 81 0.69 -13.91 -8.86
N ILE A 82 1.44 -12.83 -8.68
CA ILE A 82 0.95 -11.46 -8.86
C ILE A 82 1.89 -10.73 -9.79
N THR A 83 1.33 -10.05 -10.79
CA THR A 83 2.01 -8.99 -11.54
C THR A 83 1.17 -7.73 -11.51
N GLY A 84 1.73 -6.59 -11.88
CA GLY A 84 0.95 -5.36 -11.88
C GLY A 84 1.74 -4.09 -12.02
N THR A 85 1.06 -2.99 -11.70
CA THR A 85 1.65 -1.65 -11.68
C THR A 85 1.23 -0.91 -10.41
N LEU A 86 2.18 -0.21 -9.80
CA LEU A 86 1.95 0.67 -8.65
C LEU A 86 2.11 2.13 -9.07
N THR A 87 1.09 2.93 -8.79
CA THR A 87 1.17 4.40 -8.85
C THR A 87 1.33 4.96 -7.44
N VAL A 88 2.27 5.89 -7.27
CA VAL A 88 2.51 6.57 -5.99
C VAL A 88 2.30 8.07 -6.17
N ASN A 89 1.42 8.64 -5.38
CA ASN A 89 1.13 10.07 -5.39
C ASN A 89 2.00 10.82 -4.36
N PRO A 90 2.27 12.12 -4.57
CA PRO A 90 3.07 12.94 -3.64
C PRO A 90 2.53 13.01 -2.21
N ASP A 91 1.22 12.82 -2.04
CA ASP A 91 0.51 12.79 -0.75
C ASP A 91 0.54 11.41 -0.05
N CYS A 92 1.35 10.49 -0.58
CA CYS A 92 1.54 9.12 -0.09
C CYS A 92 0.34 8.19 -0.29
N THR A 93 -0.67 8.62 -1.04
CA THR A 93 -1.67 7.67 -1.56
C THR A 93 -1.06 6.82 -2.67
N ILE A 94 -1.51 5.57 -2.76
CA ILE A 94 -1.06 4.61 -3.77
C ILE A 94 -2.27 3.93 -4.42
N SER A 95 -2.10 3.54 -5.68
CA SER A 95 -3.05 2.67 -6.38
C SER A 95 -2.28 1.54 -7.06
N LEU A 96 -2.64 0.30 -6.72
CA LEU A 96 -2.09 -0.92 -7.27
C LEU A 96 -3.11 -1.57 -8.20
N LEU A 97 -2.71 -1.77 -9.45
CA LEU A 97 -3.40 -2.67 -10.37
C LEU A 97 -2.73 -4.04 -10.31
N ALA A 98 -3.37 -5.02 -9.67
CA ALA A 98 -2.84 -6.37 -9.48
C ALA A 98 -3.54 -7.37 -10.40
N ASN A 99 -2.77 -8.02 -11.27
CA ASN A 99 -3.18 -9.19 -12.03
C ASN A 99 -2.72 -10.44 -11.29
N VAL A 100 -3.63 -11.38 -11.08
CA VAL A 100 -3.38 -12.56 -10.26
C VAL A 100 -3.61 -13.82 -11.07
N PHE A 101 -2.64 -14.73 -10.98
CA PHE A 101 -2.60 -15.95 -11.78
C PHE A 101 -2.58 -17.18 -10.88
N ASP A 102 -3.22 -18.26 -11.35
CA ASP A 102 -3.14 -19.56 -10.68
C ASP A 102 -1.76 -20.22 -10.88
N SER A 103 -1.56 -21.39 -10.26
CA SER A 103 -0.32 -22.17 -10.37
C SER A 103 -0.01 -22.65 -11.80
N SER A 104 -0.98 -22.61 -12.70
CA SER A 104 -0.83 -22.97 -14.11
C SER A 104 -0.56 -21.75 -15.01
N GLY A 105 -0.50 -20.54 -14.44
CA GLY A 105 -0.24 -19.29 -15.15
C GLY A 105 -1.47 -18.69 -15.81
N ASN A 106 -2.68 -19.16 -15.51
CA ASN A 106 -3.91 -18.55 -16.04
C ASN A 106 -4.28 -17.34 -15.20
N LEU A 107 -4.64 -16.23 -15.86
CA LEU A 107 -5.23 -15.08 -15.16
C LEU A 107 -6.54 -15.52 -14.52
N VAL A 108 -6.68 -15.30 -13.21
CA VAL A 108 -7.91 -15.60 -12.46
C VAL A 108 -8.67 -14.35 -12.04
N ARG A 109 -7.96 -13.25 -11.78
CA ARG A 109 -8.57 -11.95 -11.45
C ARG A 109 -7.63 -10.78 -11.68
N THR A 110 -8.23 -9.62 -11.87
CA THR A 110 -7.59 -8.30 -11.79
C THR A 110 -8.25 -7.50 -10.67
N SER A 111 -7.46 -6.76 -9.89
CA SER A 111 -7.96 -5.96 -8.77
C SER A 111 -7.30 -4.59 -8.75
N THR A 112 -8.10 -3.54 -8.55
CA THR A 112 -7.59 -2.23 -8.13
C THR A 112 -7.60 -2.18 -6.61
N ILE A 113 -6.44 -1.88 -6.03
CA ILE A 113 -6.22 -1.83 -4.59
C ILE A 113 -5.62 -0.47 -4.27
N ASP A 114 -6.39 0.35 -3.56
CA ASP A 114 -5.94 1.67 -3.13
C ASP A 114 -5.43 1.61 -1.70
N GLY A 115 -4.49 2.49 -1.38
CA GLY A 115 -3.92 2.53 -0.06
C GLY A 115 -3.11 3.78 0.24
N VAL A 116 -2.43 3.72 1.38
CA VAL A 116 -1.52 4.75 1.85
C VAL A 116 -0.22 4.13 2.33
N LEU A 117 0.88 4.79 1.97
CA LEU A 117 2.20 4.52 2.55
C LEU A 117 2.27 5.19 3.92
N VAL A 118 2.57 4.40 4.95
CA VAL A 118 2.75 4.88 6.32
C VAL A 118 4.14 4.50 6.81
N ASN A 119 4.54 5.05 7.96
CA ASN A 119 5.85 4.80 8.57
C ASN A 119 7.01 5.02 7.58
N ASN A 120 7.00 6.16 6.88
CA ASN A 120 7.99 6.52 5.86
C ASN A 120 8.16 5.46 4.76
N GLY A 121 7.04 4.91 4.26
CA GLY A 121 7.05 3.88 3.20
C GLY A 121 7.52 2.51 3.66
N LYS A 122 7.61 2.25 4.96
CA LYS A 122 7.94 0.92 5.52
C LYS A 122 6.71 0.06 5.75
N GLN A 123 5.52 0.64 5.65
CA GLN A 123 4.26 -0.05 5.89
C GLN A 123 3.17 0.48 4.96
N ILE A 124 2.24 -0.39 4.58
CA ILE A 124 1.09 -0.06 3.72
C ILE A 124 -0.19 -0.43 4.44
N ARG A 125 -1.20 0.43 4.28
CA ARG A 125 -2.60 0.16 4.61
C ARG A 125 -3.41 0.31 3.33
N ALA A 126 -4.14 -0.72 2.95
CA ALA A 126 -4.85 -0.74 1.67
C ALA A 126 -6.21 -1.42 1.78
N ILE A 127 -7.04 -1.17 0.77
CA ILE A 127 -8.39 -1.72 0.62
C ILE A 127 -8.63 -2.03 -0.86
N PHE A 128 -9.40 -3.08 -1.13
CA PHE A 128 -9.80 -3.42 -2.49
C PHE A 128 -10.91 -2.47 -2.95
N GLU A 129 -10.66 -1.76 -4.05
CA GLU A 129 -11.67 -0.95 -4.73
C GLU A 129 -12.48 -1.83 -5.69
N THR A 130 -11.79 -2.64 -6.49
CA THR A 130 -12.42 -3.55 -7.46
C THR A 130 -11.79 -4.93 -7.44
N LEU A 131 -12.59 -5.94 -7.79
CA LEU A 131 -12.14 -7.29 -8.07
C LEU A 131 -12.95 -7.84 -9.24
N VAL A 132 -12.28 -8.03 -10.37
CA VAL A 132 -12.89 -8.55 -11.59
C VAL A 132 -12.26 -9.89 -11.93
N LEU A 133 -13.09 -10.92 -12.06
CA LEU A 133 -12.66 -12.24 -12.50
C LEU A 133 -12.25 -12.22 -13.97
N ALA A 134 -11.44 -13.18 -14.40
CA ALA A 134 -10.96 -13.26 -15.79
C ALA A 134 -12.09 -13.35 -16.85
N ASN A 135 -13.29 -13.81 -16.46
CA ASN A 135 -14.48 -13.83 -17.31
C ASN A 135 -15.26 -12.50 -17.35
N GLY A 136 -14.74 -11.43 -16.72
CA GLY A 136 -15.34 -10.10 -16.67
C GLY A 136 -16.35 -9.88 -15.54
N VAL A 137 -16.64 -10.89 -14.71
CA VAL A 137 -17.57 -10.74 -13.59
C VAL A 137 -16.91 -9.95 -12.46
N SER A 138 -17.54 -8.84 -12.05
CA SER A 138 -17.13 -8.08 -10.87
C SER A 138 -17.71 -8.70 -9.60
N LEU A 139 -16.87 -8.95 -8.60
CA LEU A 139 -17.29 -9.40 -7.29
C LEU A 139 -17.27 -8.24 -6.30
N GLY A 140 -18.32 -8.13 -5.48
CA GLY A 140 -18.29 -7.25 -4.32
C GLY A 140 -17.23 -7.74 -3.32
N SER A 141 -16.54 -6.81 -2.67
CA SER A 141 -15.50 -7.14 -1.71
C SER A 141 -15.48 -6.19 -0.52
N VAL A 142 -15.17 -6.73 0.65
CA VAL A 142 -14.84 -5.98 1.87
C VAL A 142 -13.51 -6.55 2.34
N LEU A 143 -12.42 -6.15 1.66
CA LEU A 143 -11.08 -6.71 1.85
C LEU A 143 -10.09 -5.61 2.19
N THR A 144 -9.30 -5.83 3.23
CA THR A 144 -8.21 -4.92 3.65
C THR A 144 -6.86 -5.61 3.54
N VAL A 145 -5.82 -4.81 3.36
CA VAL A 145 -4.43 -5.25 3.26
C VAL A 145 -3.58 -4.49 4.26
N ASP A 146 -2.74 -5.23 5.00
CA ASP A 146 -1.65 -4.71 5.79
C ASP A 146 -0.34 -5.28 5.23
N ALA A 147 0.64 -4.43 4.96
CA ALA A 147 1.94 -4.88 4.49
C ALA A 147 3.09 -4.19 5.22
N ASN A 148 4.16 -4.95 5.50
CA ASN A 148 5.38 -4.45 6.12
C ASN A 148 6.57 -4.75 5.23
N ARG A 149 7.46 -3.77 5.09
CA ARG A 149 8.67 -3.87 4.29
C ARG A 149 9.61 -4.91 4.90
N VAL A 150 9.98 -5.89 4.08
CA VAL A 150 10.96 -6.93 4.42
C VAL A 150 12.34 -6.57 3.86
N ALA A 151 12.38 -5.97 2.67
CA ALA A 151 13.62 -5.50 2.04
C ALA A 151 13.40 -4.16 1.31
N GLY A 152 14.43 -3.30 1.35
CA GLY A 152 14.47 -2.10 0.49
C GLY A 152 14.83 -2.46 -0.95
N HIS A 153 14.69 -1.50 -1.86
CA HIS A 153 15.25 -1.63 -3.20
C HIS A 153 16.79 -1.59 -3.13
N ALA A 154 17.47 -2.47 -3.88
CA ALA A 154 18.94 -2.42 -3.99
C ALA A 154 19.36 -1.08 -4.62
N LYS A 155 20.44 -0.47 -4.13
CA LYS A 155 20.96 0.79 -4.72
C LYS A 155 21.59 0.54 -6.08
#